data_AF-A0A7C3GYE5-F1
#
_entry.id   AF-A0A7C3GYE5-F1
#
_cell.length_a   1.000
_cell.length_b   1.000
_cell.length_c   1.000
_cell.angle_alpha   90.00
_cell.angle_beta   90.00
_cell.angle_gamma   90.00
#
_symmetry.space_group_name_H-M   'P 1'
#
loop_
_entity.id
_entity.type
_entity.pdbx_description
1 polymer ?
#
loop_
_entity_poly.entity_id
_entity_poly.type
_entity_poly.pdbx_seq_one_letter_code
_entity_poly.pdbx_strand_id
1 'polypeptide(L)'
;FGSELMTLTRTGYSNFLKKSRSNLQRVAYRLEDETLSRLSWPMLDQDFGQEAYERILLTGVTKVELAYVDQAGELKEQWPPAFGEEESNKTVLPRAVIFTIETKRLGKIRRVFPVLPGESLIDKNGFPRS
;
A
#
# COMPACT_ATOMS: atom_id res chain seq x y z
N PHE A 1 12.08 -0.97 15.76
CA PHE A 1 10.69 -0.85 15.30
C PHE A 1 10.70 0.02 14.06
N GLY A 2 10.95 -0.59 12.90
CA GLY A 2 10.83 0.09 11.61
C GLY A 2 9.39 0.55 11.40
N SER A 3 9.21 1.81 10.99
CA SER A 3 7.90 2.34 10.64
C SER A 3 7.40 1.71 9.34
N GLU A 4 6.10 1.42 9.27
CA GLU A 4 5.45 1.07 8.01
C GLU A 4 5.45 2.30 7.09
N LEU A 5 5.89 2.13 5.85
CA LEU A 5 5.93 3.19 4.85
C LEU A 5 4.54 3.43 4.25
N MET A 6 3.81 2.35 3.99
CA MET A 6 2.46 2.37 3.43
C MET A 6 1.78 1.02 3.66
N THR A 7 0.48 1.08 3.90
CA THR A 7 -0.42 -0.08 3.98
C THR A 7 -1.56 0.11 2.99
N LEU A 8 -1.90 -0.95 2.24
CA LEU A 8 -3.00 -0.92 1.28
C LEU A 8 -3.72 -2.27 1.20
N THR A 9 -4.94 -2.22 0.67
CA THR A 9 -5.72 -3.39 0.28
C THR A 9 -5.72 -3.51 -1.23
N ARG A 10 -5.40 -4.69 -1.76
CA ARG A 10 -5.39 -4.96 -3.20
C ARG A 10 -6.21 -6.19 -3.54
N THR A 11 -6.75 -6.23 -4.76
CA THR A 11 -7.32 -7.43 -5.38
C THR A 11 -6.20 -8.33 -5.94
N GLY A 12 -6.55 -9.53 -6.41
CA GLY A 12 -5.66 -10.34 -7.26
C GLY A 12 -4.97 -11.52 -6.57
N TYR A 13 -5.45 -11.97 -5.40
CA TYR A 13 -5.12 -13.32 -4.97
C TYR A 13 -5.94 -14.31 -5.82
N SER A 14 -5.28 -15.04 -6.72
CA SER A 14 -5.95 -15.95 -7.66
C SER A 14 -6.79 -16.99 -6.91
N ASN A 15 -8.11 -16.93 -7.05
CA ASN A 15 -9.04 -17.93 -6.53
C ASN A 15 -9.40 -18.91 -7.66
N PHE A 16 -8.45 -19.77 -8.03
CA PHE A 16 -8.65 -20.83 -9.03
C PHE A 16 -9.75 -21.85 -8.63
N LEU A 17 -10.24 -21.82 -7.38
CA LEU A 17 -11.09 -22.85 -6.79
C LEU A 17 -12.56 -22.43 -6.55
N LYS A 18 -13.03 -21.28 -7.08
CA LYS A 18 -14.42 -20.79 -6.92
C LYS A 18 -14.97 -20.89 -5.48
N LYS A 19 -14.13 -20.71 -4.45
CA LYS A 19 -14.62 -20.65 -3.06
C LYS A 19 -15.10 -19.23 -2.74
N SER A 20 -16.17 -19.11 -1.95
CA SER A 20 -16.66 -17.83 -1.41
C SER A 20 -15.62 -17.24 -0.44
N ARG A 21 -14.64 -16.53 -1.00
CA ARG A 21 -13.57 -15.83 -0.28
C ARG A 21 -13.37 -14.50 -0.98
N SER A 22 -13.24 -13.43 -0.21
CA SER A 22 -12.84 -12.13 -0.75
C SER A 22 -11.43 -12.26 -1.36
N ASN A 23 -11.24 -11.85 -2.63
CA ASN A 23 -9.93 -11.88 -3.31
C ASN A 23 -9.02 -10.72 -2.86
N LEU A 24 -9.33 -10.12 -1.72
CA LEU A 24 -8.67 -8.96 -1.16
C LEU A 24 -7.55 -9.39 -0.22
N GLN A 25 -6.41 -8.73 -0.36
CA GLN A 25 -5.24 -8.95 0.47
C GLN A 25 -4.76 -7.61 1.01
N ARG A 26 -4.60 -7.54 2.33
CA ARG A 26 -3.87 -6.44 2.98
C ARG A 26 -2.37 -6.67 2.81
N VAL A 27 -1.65 -5.64 2.42
CA VAL A 27 -0.19 -5.63 2.31
C VAL A 27 0.38 -4.34 2.88
N ALA A 28 1.55 -4.43 3.50
CA ALA A 28 2.30 -3.29 4.00
C ALA A 28 3.75 -3.37 3.51
N TYR A 29 4.39 -2.22 3.34
CA TYR A 29 5.81 -2.11 3.03
C TYR A 29 6.54 -1.49 4.22
N ARG A 30 7.65 -2.10 4.60
CA ARG A 30 8.48 -1.66 5.73
C ARG A 30 9.92 -1.53 5.30
N LEU A 31 10.58 -0.49 5.79
CA LEU A 31 12.03 -0.31 5.69
C LEU A 31 12.61 -0.37 7.11
N GLU A 32 13.41 -1.40 7.39
CA GLU A 32 14.11 -1.59 8.66
C GLU A 32 15.49 -2.16 8.37
N ASP A 33 16.53 -1.67 9.06
CA ASP A 33 17.92 -2.11 8.89
C ASP A 33 18.35 -2.25 7.42
N GLU A 34 18.09 -1.21 6.64
CA GLU A 34 18.37 -1.12 5.19
C GLU A 34 17.72 -2.22 4.33
N THR A 35 16.69 -2.86 4.86
CA THR A 35 15.96 -3.94 4.21
C THR A 35 14.53 -3.51 3.95
N LEU A 36 14.17 -3.48 2.67
CA LEU A 36 12.80 -3.27 2.24
C LEU A 36 12.08 -4.62 2.21
N SER A 37 11.05 -4.76 3.04
CA SER A 37 10.22 -5.96 3.11
C SER A 37 8.75 -5.66 2.81
N ARG A 38 8.03 -6.71 2.42
CA ARG A 38 6.58 -6.71 2.27
C ARG A 38 5.95 -7.63 3.30
N LEU A 39 5.02 -7.09 4.06
CA LEU A 39 4.15 -7.82 4.97
C LEU A 39 2.85 -8.15 4.23
N SER A 40 2.34 -9.36 4.35
CA SER A 40 1.12 -9.80 3.67
C SER A 40 0.24 -10.62 4.60
N TRP A 41 -1.03 -10.25 4.72
CA TRP A 41 -1.99 -10.96 5.57
C TRP A 41 -2.85 -11.92 4.73
N PRO A 42 -3.09 -13.16 5.19
CA PRO A 42 -3.85 -14.16 4.44
C PRO A 42 -5.37 -13.94 4.47
N MET A 43 -5.92 -13.20 5.44
CA MET A 43 -7.34 -12.86 5.55
C MET A 43 -7.51 -11.37 5.89
N LEU A 44 -8.58 -10.76 5.37
CA LEU A 44 -8.94 -9.36 5.60
C LEU A 44 -9.67 -9.17 6.94
N ASP A 45 -10.32 -10.23 7.42
CA ASP A 45 -11.07 -10.25 8.68
C ASP A 45 -10.08 -10.42 9.83
N GLN A 46 -9.91 -9.34 10.59
CA GLN A 46 -9.07 -9.28 11.78
C GLN A 46 -9.68 -10.13 12.90
N ASP A 47 -9.40 -11.43 12.91
CA ASP A 47 -9.30 -12.14 14.19
C ASP A 47 -7.86 -11.97 14.70
N PHE A 48 -7.76 -11.35 15.87
CA PHE A 48 -6.55 -11.06 16.61
C PHE A 48 -5.67 -12.31 16.76
N GLY A 49 -4.70 -12.52 15.86
CA GLY A 49 -3.73 -13.61 16.07
C GLY A 49 -2.95 -14.12 14.86
N GLN A 50 -3.29 -13.77 13.62
CA GLN A 50 -2.47 -14.19 12.47
C GLN A 50 -1.33 -13.21 12.19
N GLU A 51 -0.10 -13.70 12.37
CA GLU A 51 1.13 -12.99 12.03
C GLU A 51 1.18 -12.71 10.52
N ALA A 52 1.68 -11.52 10.15
CA ALA A 52 1.89 -11.19 8.75
C ALA A 52 3.01 -12.05 8.17
N TYR A 53 2.85 -12.56 6.95
CA TYR A 53 3.96 -13.15 6.22
C TYR A 53 4.89 -12.05 5.71
N GLU A 54 6.11 -12.01 6.24
CA GLU A 54 7.14 -11.08 5.78
C GLU A 54 7.95 -11.68 4.64
N ARG A 55 8.19 -10.88 3.59
CA ARG A 55 9.06 -11.21 2.48
C ARG A 55 10.04 -10.07 2.22
N ILE A 56 11.34 -10.37 2.29
CA ILE A 56 12.40 -9.44 1.86
C ILE A 56 12.27 -9.22 0.35
N LEU A 57 12.21 -7.94 -0.05
CA LEU A 57 12.17 -7.54 -1.46
C LEU A 57 13.55 -7.09 -1.94
N LEU A 58 14.24 -6.30 -1.11
CA LEU A 58 15.52 -5.71 -1.48
C LEU A 58 16.33 -5.36 -0.22
N THR A 59 17.64 -5.57 -0.26
CA THR A 59 18.59 -5.18 0.80
C THR A 59 19.49 -4.04 0.32
N GLY A 60 20.13 -3.34 1.27
CA GLY A 60 20.98 -2.19 0.97
C GLY A 60 20.18 -0.96 0.50
N VAL A 61 18.93 -0.85 0.96
CA VAL A 61 18.03 0.28 0.70
C VAL A 61 18.28 1.34 1.77
N THR A 62 18.76 2.50 1.37
CA THR A 62 19.08 3.60 2.30
C THR A 62 17.90 4.53 2.53
N LYS A 63 16.99 4.62 1.55
CA LYS A 63 15.82 5.50 1.62
C LYS A 63 14.70 5.00 0.72
N VAL A 64 13.46 5.17 1.17
CA VAL A 64 12.27 5.02 0.33
C VAL A 64 11.41 6.26 0.52
N GLU A 65 10.97 6.85 -0.59
CA GLU A 65 10.03 7.97 -0.63
C GLU A 65 8.81 7.57 -1.45
N LEU A 66 7.64 7.97 -0.95
CA LEU A 66 6.36 7.79 -1.62
C LEU A 66 5.81 9.16 -2.01
N ALA A 67 5.26 9.23 -3.21
CA ALA A 67 4.42 10.34 -3.63
C ALA A 67 3.19 9.81 -4.36
N TYR A 68 2.12 10.58 -4.30
CA TYR A 68 0.81 10.21 -4.80
C TYR A 68 0.35 11.24 -5.81
N VAL A 69 -0.24 10.80 -6.90
CA VAL A 69 -0.84 11.70 -7.90
C VAL A 69 -2.33 11.78 -7.62
N ASP A 70 -2.83 12.96 -7.29
CA ASP A 70 -4.25 13.15 -7.03
C ASP A 70 -5.10 13.18 -8.32
N GLN A 71 -6.39 13.47 -8.21
CA GLN A 71 -7.30 13.51 -9.36
C GLN A 71 -6.97 14.66 -10.33
N ALA A 72 -6.49 15.80 -9.81
CA ALA A 72 -6.05 16.95 -10.61
C ALA A 72 -4.68 16.72 -11.29
N GLY A 73 -3.96 15.67 -10.90
CA GLY A 73 -2.62 15.37 -11.41
C GLY A 73 -1.50 15.98 -10.58
N GLU A 74 -1.81 16.52 -9.40
CA GLU A 74 -0.83 17.11 -8.49
C GLU A 74 -0.14 16.04 -7.64
N LEU A 75 1.12 16.30 -7.27
CA LEU A 75 1.87 15.45 -6.36
C LEU A 75 1.51 15.77 -4.90
N LYS A 76 1.20 14.73 -4.14
CA LYS A 76 0.98 14.77 -2.69
C LYS A 76 1.98 13.84 -2.01
N GLU A 77 2.50 14.25 -0.86
CA GLU A 77 3.46 13.47 -0.06
C GLU A 77 2.77 12.44 0.86
N GLN A 78 1.47 12.62 1.10
CA GLN A 78 0.65 11.75 1.93
C GLN A 78 -0.65 11.38 1.21
N TRP A 79 -1.15 10.18 1.48
CA TRP A 79 -2.46 9.75 1.05
C TRP A 79 -3.17 8.95 2.15
N PRO A 80 -4.47 9.20 2.41
CA PRO A 80 -5.25 10.32 1.88
C PRO A 80 -4.67 11.68 2.32
N PRO A 81 -4.96 12.78 1.62
CA PRO A 81 -4.59 14.11 2.07
C PRO A 81 -5.09 14.38 3.51
N ALA A 82 -4.33 15.16 4.29
CA ALA A 82 -4.73 15.50 5.66
C ALA A 82 -6.09 16.23 5.68
N PHE A 83 -6.85 16.02 6.76
CA PHE A 83 -8.19 16.58 6.97
C PHE A 83 -8.24 18.10 6.69
N GLY A 84 -9.18 18.51 5.84
CA GLY A 84 -9.37 19.90 5.40
C GLY A 84 -9.76 20.00 3.92
N GLU A 85 -9.35 19.02 3.13
CA GLU A 85 -9.91 18.72 1.81
C GLU A 85 -11.06 17.71 2.01
N GLU A 86 -12.20 17.93 1.34
CA GLU A 86 -13.51 17.29 1.59
C GLU A 86 -13.49 15.83 2.09
N GLU A 87 -14.35 15.49 3.06
CA GLU A 87 -14.53 14.12 3.59
C GLU A 87 -14.79 13.05 2.51
N SER A 88 -15.22 13.46 1.32
CA SER A 88 -15.39 12.63 0.12
C SER A 88 -14.07 11.99 -0.38
N ASN A 89 -12.92 12.60 -0.09
CA ASN A 89 -11.62 12.24 -0.65
C ASN A 89 -10.97 11.00 0.00
N LYS A 90 -11.43 10.57 1.18
CA LYS A 90 -10.95 9.33 1.83
C LYS A 90 -11.29 8.06 1.04
N THR A 91 -12.30 8.17 0.20
CA THR A 91 -12.79 7.08 -0.64
C THR A 91 -12.12 6.99 -1.99
N VAL A 92 -11.46 8.08 -2.40
CA VAL A 92 -10.84 8.19 -3.71
C VAL A 92 -9.42 7.68 -3.62
N LEU A 93 -9.05 6.77 -4.52
CA LEU A 93 -7.69 6.31 -4.66
C LEU A 93 -6.86 7.36 -5.44
N PRO A 94 -5.54 7.48 -5.20
CA PRO A 94 -4.70 8.32 -6.04
C PRO A 94 -4.68 7.76 -7.46
N ARG A 95 -4.46 8.58 -8.49
CA ARG A 95 -4.32 8.11 -9.88
C ARG A 95 -3.05 7.30 -10.10
N ALA A 96 -2.00 7.58 -9.33
CA ALA A 96 -0.76 6.82 -9.36
C ALA A 96 -0.03 6.91 -8.02
N VAL A 97 0.77 5.89 -7.72
CA VAL A 97 1.75 5.89 -6.63
C VAL A 97 3.14 5.87 -7.23
N ILE A 98 3.99 6.76 -6.75
CA ILE A 98 5.38 6.89 -7.17
C ILE A 98 6.25 6.38 -6.03
N PHE A 99 7.06 5.36 -6.33
CA PHE A 99 8.08 4.83 -5.44
C PHE A 99 9.44 5.31 -5.90
N THR A 100 10.16 5.94 -4.98
CA THR A 100 11.55 6.33 -5.16
C THR A 100 12.38 5.60 -4.13
N ILE A 101 13.27 4.73 -4.57
CA ILE A 101 14.10 3.87 -3.72
C ILE A 101 15.56 4.23 -3.96
N GLU A 102 16.27 4.62 -2.92
CA GLU A 102 17.71 4.81 -2.96
C GLU A 102 18.40 3.57 -2.41
N THR A 103 19.40 3.08 -3.16
CA THR A 103 20.14 1.87 -2.80
C THR A 103 21.64 2.15 -2.84
N LYS A 104 22.41 1.46 -2.00
CA LYS A 104 23.87 1.58 -1.97
C LYS A 104 24.53 1.25 -3.31
N ARG A 105 23.96 0.28 -4.05
CA ARG A 105 24.58 -0.26 -5.27
C ARG A 105 24.08 0.37 -6.56
N LEU A 106 22.78 0.61 -6.67
CA LEU A 106 22.15 1.05 -7.93
C LEU A 106 21.81 2.55 -7.93
N GLY A 107 22.05 3.25 -6.82
CA GLY A 107 21.60 4.63 -6.64
C GLY A 107 20.08 4.72 -6.60
N LYS A 108 19.54 5.78 -7.20
CA LYS A 108 18.11 6.14 -7.14
C LYS A 108 17.31 5.42 -8.22
N ILE A 109 16.34 4.61 -7.80
CA ILE A 109 15.39 3.89 -8.67
C ILE A 109 14.02 4.52 -8.48
N ARG A 110 13.42 4.98 -9.59
CA ARG A 110 12.05 5.52 -9.59
C ARG A 110 11.10 4.59 -10.35
N ARG A 111 9.93 4.33 -9.77
CA ARG A 111 8.83 3.55 -10.39
C ARG A 111 7.52 4.29 -10.19
N VAL A 112 6.70 4.30 -11.24
CA VAL A 112 5.37 4.90 -11.23
C VAL A 112 4.37 3.77 -11.47
N PHE A 113 3.43 3.60 -10.54
CA PHE A 113 2.39 2.60 -10.62
C PHE A 113 1.05 3.30 -10.80
N PRO A 114 0.42 3.21 -11.98
CA PRO A 114 -0.94 3.70 -12.15
C PRO A 114 -1.88 2.87 -11.27
N VAL A 115 -2.84 3.54 -10.65
CA VAL A 115 -3.88 2.90 -9.86
C VAL A 115 -5.14 2.93 -10.70
N LEU A 116 -5.78 1.77 -10.86
CA LEU A 116 -7.01 1.69 -11.62
C LEU A 116 -8.11 2.50 -10.94
N PRO A 117 -8.97 3.19 -11.71
CA PRO A 117 -10.13 3.85 -11.15
C PRO A 117 -10.97 2.84 -10.34
N GLY A 118 -11.30 3.22 -9.12
CA GLY A 118 -12.07 2.39 -8.19
C GLY A 118 -12.26 3.13 -6.89
N GLU A 119 -13.30 2.75 -6.15
CA GLU A 119 -13.49 3.22 -4.79
C GLU A 119 -12.57 2.46 -3.84
N SER A 120 -12.15 3.13 -2.77
CA SER A 120 -11.52 2.47 -1.64
C SER A 120 -12.37 1.29 -1.18
N LEU A 121 -11.74 0.11 -1.17
CA LEU A 121 -12.36 -1.13 -0.68
C LEU A 121 -12.51 -1.15 0.85
N ILE A 122 -11.93 -0.16 1.50
CA ILE A 122 -12.01 0.06 2.95
C ILE A 122 -12.80 1.35 3.22
N ASP A 123 -13.65 1.30 4.22
CA ASP A 123 -14.41 2.43 4.72
C ASP A 123 -13.51 3.43 5.45
N LYS A 124 -14.11 4.53 5.90
CA LYS A 124 -13.42 5.60 6.63
C LYS A 124 -12.80 5.17 7.96
N ASN A 125 -13.15 3.98 8.45
CA ASN A 125 -12.66 3.39 9.70
C ASN A 125 -11.62 2.27 9.44
N GLY A 126 -11.30 1.99 8.17
CA GLY A 126 -10.34 0.96 7.78
C GLY A 126 -10.92 -0.45 7.68
N PHE A 127 -12.25 -0.60 7.73
CA PHE A 127 -12.93 -1.89 7.56
C PHE A 127 -13.33 -2.13 6.09
N PRO A 128 -13.38 -3.38 5.63
CA PRO A 128 -13.83 -3.69 4.27
C PRO A 128 -15.26 -3.20 4.02
N ARG A 129 -15.52 -2.61 2.85
CA ARG A 129 -16.90 -2.29 2.42
C ARG A 129 -17.61 -3.56 1.94
N SER A 130 -18.83 -3.78 2.40
CA SER A 130 -19.74 -4.88 2.02
C SER A 130 -20.43 -4.63 0.68
#